data_AF-A0A5B0X064-F1
#
_entry.id   AF-A0A5B0X064-F1
#
_cell.length_a   1.000
_cell.length_b   1.000
_cell.length_c   1.000
_cell.angle_alpha   90.00
_cell.angle_beta   90.00
_cell.angle_gamma   90.00
#
_symmetry.space_group_name_H-M   'P 1'
#
loop_
_entity.id
_entity.type
_entity.pdbx_description
1 polymer ?
#
loop_
_entity_poly.entity_id
_entity_poly.type
_entity_poly.pdbx_seq_one_letter_code
_entity_poly.pdbx_strand_id
1 'polypeptide(L)'
;MKTKSSESIVDVFGPVVSSYSRAQAIDDGVLVDVTSTAREAGFKWPAALTRAAWYDCVAWTDGDSRSQVHQDEAGRLWDVLFMAYYAIRTATTPGDRLSFSLYRVPRDGHSIEDEEVSLKLIAGPGDAGEPVVTIMLPNED
;
A
#
# COMPACT_ATOMS: atom_id res chain seq x y z
N MET A 1 -20.12 -7.01 45.82
CA MET A 1 -20.15 -6.89 44.34
C MET A 1 -19.17 -7.92 43.78
N LYS A 2 -19.63 -8.88 42.98
CA LYS A 2 -18.79 -9.96 42.43
C LYS A 2 -17.96 -9.42 41.26
N THR A 3 -16.64 -9.54 41.35
CA THR A 3 -15.67 -9.29 40.28
C THR A 3 -15.92 -10.30 39.15
N LYS A 4 -16.31 -9.83 37.96
CA LYS A 4 -16.35 -10.68 36.76
C LYS A 4 -14.91 -11.05 36.41
N SER A 5 -14.61 -12.34 36.37
CA SER A 5 -13.40 -12.88 35.77
C SER A 5 -13.37 -12.47 34.29
N SER A 6 -12.27 -11.84 33.87
CA SER A 6 -12.01 -11.56 32.46
C SER A 6 -11.49 -12.84 31.83
N GLU A 7 -12.32 -13.57 31.10
CA GLU A 7 -11.88 -14.70 30.27
C GLU A 7 -10.90 -14.18 29.21
N SER A 8 -9.81 -14.92 28.96
CA SER A 8 -8.83 -14.55 27.94
C SER A 8 -9.34 -14.90 26.54
N ILE A 9 -8.84 -14.24 25.50
CA ILE A 9 -9.17 -14.55 24.09
C ILE A 9 -8.93 -16.04 23.77
N VAL A 10 -7.89 -16.63 24.36
CA VAL A 10 -7.56 -18.04 24.18
C VAL A 10 -8.60 -18.95 24.85
N ASP A 11 -9.16 -18.55 25.99
CA ASP A 11 -10.21 -19.33 26.66
C ASP A 11 -11.52 -19.34 25.84
N VAL A 12 -11.80 -18.24 25.13
CA VAL A 12 -13.02 -18.07 24.32
C VAL A 12 -12.89 -18.71 22.93
N PHE A 13 -11.76 -18.51 22.26
CA PHE A 13 -11.57 -18.88 20.84
C PHE A 13 -10.57 -20.03 20.61
N GLY A 14 -9.89 -20.51 21.65
CA GLY A 14 -8.81 -21.49 21.54
C GLY A 14 -7.47 -20.87 21.11
N PRO A 15 -6.42 -21.69 20.94
CA PRO A 15 -5.12 -21.23 20.47
C PRO A 15 -5.19 -20.77 19.01
N VAL A 16 -4.34 -19.80 18.64
CA VAL A 16 -4.18 -19.35 17.25
C VAL A 16 -3.74 -20.53 16.38
N VAL A 17 -4.51 -20.81 15.33
CA VAL A 17 -4.23 -21.93 14.41
C VAL A 17 -3.23 -21.54 13.32
N SER A 18 -3.30 -20.29 12.85
CA SER A 18 -2.37 -19.73 11.87
C SER A 18 -2.37 -18.21 11.95
N SER A 19 -1.20 -17.60 11.79
CA SER A 19 -1.03 -16.16 11.58
C SER A 19 -0.25 -15.94 10.29
N TYR A 20 -0.69 -14.98 9.48
CA TYR A 20 0.03 -14.55 8.28
C TYR A 20 0.58 -13.16 8.52
N SER A 21 1.90 -13.04 8.59
CA SER A 21 2.59 -11.81 8.95
C SER A 21 2.81 -10.91 7.74
N ARG A 22 2.99 -9.62 7.99
CA ARG A 22 3.38 -8.65 6.96
C ARG A 22 4.72 -9.01 6.34
N ALA A 23 5.71 -9.43 7.13
CA ALA A 23 6.99 -9.89 6.61
C ALA A 23 6.81 -11.08 5.64
N GLN A 24 5.94 -12.05 5.98
CA GLN A 24 5.59 -13.14 5.07
C GLN A 24 4.92 -12.61 3.80
N ALA A 25 3.99 -11.67 3.91
CA ALA A 25 3.34 -11.06 2.75
C ALA A 25 4.32 -10.34 1.80
N ILE A 26 5.39 -9.75 2.34
CA ILE A 26 6.47 -9.14 1.55
C ILE A 26 7.34 -10.22 0.90
N ASP A 27 7.72 -11.26 1.64
CA ASP A 27 8.57 -12.35 1.14
C ASP A 27 7.87 -13.15 0.03
N ASP A 28 6.57 -13.38 0.17
CA ASP A 28 5.70 -13.99 -0.85
C ASP A 28 5.35 -13.02 -2.00
N GLY A 29 5.75 -11.74 -1.87
CA GLY A 29 5.55 -10.63 -2.79
C GLY A 29 4.10 -10.18 -2.97
N VAL A 30 3.19 -10.61 -2.09
CA VAL A 30 1.80 -10.10 -2.01
C VAL A 30 1.82 -8.61 -1.70
N LEU A 31 2.79 -8.19 -0.88
CA LEU A 31 3.16 -6.79 -0.67
C LEU A 31 4.52 -6.51 -1.30
N VAL A 32 4.68 -5.33 -1.85
CA VAL A 32 5.95 -4.81 -2.34
C VAL A 32 6.42 -3.73 -1.37
N ASP A 33 7.54 -3.96 -0.68
CA ASP A 33 8.12 -2.96 0.22
C ASP A 33 8.67 -1.78 -0.58
N VAL A 34 8.20 -0.58 -0.24
CA VAL A 34 8.64 0.69 -0.85
C VAL A 34 9.14 1.68 0.20
N THR A 35 9.50 1.16 1.39
CA THR A 35 9.82 1.98 2.56
C THR A 35 10.94 2.98 2.28
N SER A 36 12.01 2.60 1.58
CA SER A 36 13.13 3.49 1.25
C SER A 36 12.68 4.75 0.51
N THR A 37 12.03 4.58 -0.65
CA THR A 37 11.52 5.69 -1.46
C THR A 37 10.40 6.45 -0.74
N ALA A 38 9.57 5.76 0.06
CA ALA A 38 8.56 6.41 0.87
C ALA A 38 9.19 7.36 1.92
N ARG A 39 10.33 7.00 2.51
CA ARG A 39 11.06 7.91 3.41
C ARG A 39 11.50 9.17 2.70
N GLU A 40 12.01 9.04 1.48
CA GLU A 40 12.42 10.17 0.64
C GLU A 40 11.23 11.09 0.31
N ALA A 41 10.06 10.52 0.03
CA ALA A 41 8.82 11.27 -0.21
C ALA A 41 8.25 11.95 1.07
N GLY A 42 8.69 11.54 2.27
CA GLY A 42 8.31 12.17 3.55
C GLY A 42 7.54 11.27 4.52
N PHE A 43 7.38 9.98 4.23
CA PHE A 43 6.69 9.06 5.13
C PHE A 43 7.46 8.81 6.42
N LYS A 44 6.73 8.79 7.55
CA LYS A 44 7.26 8.44 8.87
C LYS A 44 7.15 6.96 9.21
N TRP A 45 6.27 6.23 8.53
CA TRP A 45 6.00 4.83 8.79
C TRP A 45 6.48 3.98 7.59
N PRO A 46 6.91 2.72 7.80
CA PRO A 46 7.17 1.80 6.70
C PRO A 46 5.95 1.69 5.79
N ALA A 47 6.17 1.59 4.49
CA ALA A 47 5.11 1.60 3.49
C ALA A 47 5.30 0.44 2.50
N ALA A 48 4.20 -0.18 2.11
CA ALA A 48 4.18 -1.18 1.03
C ALA A 48 3.00 -0.92 0.10
N LEU A 49 3.12 -1.34 -1.16
CA LEU A 49 1.99 -1.46 -2.09
C LEU A 49 1.51 -2.91 -2.12
N THR A 50 0.21 -3.14 -2.34
CA THR A 50 -0.24 -4.46 -2.80
C THR A 50 0.37 -4.77 -4.15
N ARG A 51 0.54 -6.05 -4.45
CA ARG A 51 1.00 -6.50 -5.77
C ARG A 51 0.15 -5.90 -6.89
N ALA A 52 -1.17 -5.86 -6.74
CA ALA A 52 -2.05 -5.31 -7.76
C ALA A 52 -1.82 -3.81 -7.99
N ALA A 53 -1.75 -3.01 -6.92
CA ALA A 53 -1.44 -1.57 -7.03
C ALA A 53 -0.03 -1.32 -7.59
N TRP A 54 0.95 -2.16 -7.24
CA TRP A 54 2.29 -2.09 -7.82
C TRP A 54 2.27 -2.34 -9.33
N TYR A 55 1.63 -3.42 -9.78
CA TYR A 55 1.56 -3.74 -11.22
C TYR A 55 0.83 -2.68 -12.03
N ASP A 56 -0.24 -2.12 -11.47
CA ASP A 56 -1.05 -1.12 -12.13
C ASP A 56 -0.31 0.23 -12.21
N CYS A 57 0.15 0.74 -11.07
CA CYS A 57 0.62 2.11 -10.99
C CYS A 57 2.13 2.26 -11.19
N VAL A 58 2.94 1.27 -10.79
CA VAL A 58 4.39 1.44 -10.68
C VAL A 58 5.17 0.63 -11.71
N ALA A 59 4.92 -0.68 -11.76
CA ALA A 59 5.75 -1.64 -12.48
C ALA A 59 5.97 -1.23 -13.94
N TRP A 60 7.22 -1.11 -14.36
CA TRP A 60 7.55 -0.71 -15.72
C TRP A 60 8.90 -1.26 -16.15
N THR A 61 8.94 -1.90 -17.31
CA THR A 61 10.15 -2.50 -17.88
C THR A 61 10.52 -1.84 -19.20
N ASP A 62 11.76 -2.06 -19.65
CA ASP A 62 12.17 -1.67 -21.01
C ASP A 62 11.28 -2.30 -22.09
N GLY A 63 10.65 -3.45 -21.81
CA GLY A 63 9.68 -4.07 -22.70
C GLY A 63 8.43 -3.24 -22.91
N ASP A 64 7.92 -2.65 -21.82
CA ASP A 64 6.74 -1.79 -21.86
C ASP A 64 7.07 -0.51 -22.64
N SER A 65 8.21 0.13 -22.39
CA SER A 65 8.66 1.31 -23.15
C SER A 65 8.93 1.04 -24.65
N ARG A 66 9.06 -0.24 -25.06
CA ARG A 66 9.14 -0.61 -26.49
C ARG A 66 7.77 -0.79 -27.14
N SER A 67 6.76 -1.20 -26.37
CA SER A 67 5.39 -1.42 -26.87
C SER A 67 4.52 -0.16 -26.78
N GLN A 68 4.79 0.72 -25.82
CA GLN A 68 4.01 1.91 -25.53
C GLN A 68 4.88 3.10 -25.10
N VAL A 69 4.28 4.23 -24.73
CA VAL A 69 5.03 5.46 -24.40
C VAL A 69 6.05 5.21 -23.29
N HIS A 70 7.25 5.75 -23.47
CA HIS A 70 8.33 5.55 -22.50
C HIS A 70 7.94 6.08 -21.11
N GLN A 71 8.18 5.28 -20.08
CA GLN A 71 8.07 5.68 -18.67
C GLN A 71 9.27 5.15 -17.88
N ASP A 72 9.47 5.70 -16.69
CA ASP A 72 10.50 5.28 -15.74
C ASP A 72 9.83 4.70 -14.48
N GLU A 73 10.16 3.47 -14.10
CA GLU A 73 9.53 2.77 -12.95
C GLU A 73 9.75 3.54 -11.64
N ALA A 74 10.94 4.10 -11.43
CA ALA A 74 11.26 4.87 -10.24
C ALA A 74 10.46 6.18 -10.18
N GLY A 75 10.33 6.88 -11.30
CA GLY A 75 9.45 8.05 -11.44
C GLY A 75 7.99 7.72 -11.14
N ARG A 76 7.48 6.60 -11.65
CA ARG A 76 6.11 6.16 -11.37
C ARG A 76 5.88 5.82 -9.90
N LEU A 77 6.85 5.18 -9.24
CA LEU A 77 6.81 4.96 -7.79
C LEU A 77 6.78 6.29 -7.04
N TRP A 78 7.61 7.25 -7.48
CA TRP A 78 7.66 8.58 -6.89
C TRP A 78 6.31 9.30 -6.99
N ASP A 79 5.64 9.23 -8.14
CA ASP A 79 4.32 9.84 -8.34
C ASP A 79 3.28 9.28 -7.37
N VAL A 80 3.21 7.95 -7.21
CA VAL A 80 2.31 7.30 -6.24
C VAL A 80 2.58 7.78 -4.82
N LEU A 81 3.85 7.76 -4.40
CA LEU A 81 4.22 8.11 -3.03
C LEU A 81 4.05 9.59 -2.74
N PHE A 82 4.39 10.46 -3.70
CA PHE A 82 4.22 11.90 -3.56
C PHE A 82 2.73 12.26 -3.46
N MET A 83 1.87 11.69 -4.31
CA MET A 83 0.43 11.94 -4.25
C MET A 83 -0.21 11.39 -2.98
N ALA A 84 0.22 10.21 -2.52
CA ALA A 84 -0.20 9.66 -1.23
C ALA A 84 0.22 10.57 -0.05
N TYR A 85 1.47 11.04 -0.05
CA TYR A 85 1.98 11.96 0.97
C TYR A 85 1.24 13.30 0.96
N TYR A 86 1.02 13.86 -0.23
CA TYR A 86 0.24 15.08 -0.40
C TYR A 86 -1.17 14.91 0.19
N ALA A 87 -1.85 13.81 -0.14
CA ALA A 87 -3.17 13.52 0.40
C ALA A 87 -3.17 13.42 1.93
N ILE A 88 -2.17 12.76 2.53
CA ILE A 88 -2.01 12.70 4.00
C ILE A 88 -1.86 14.10 4.60
N ARG A 89 -1.08 14.97 3.95
CA ARG A 89 -0.80 16.34 4.42
C ARG A 89 -2.02 17.26 4.32
N THR A 90 -2.92 17.01 3.37
CA THR A 90 -4.12 17.82 3.13
C THR A 90 -5.39 17.21 3.72
N ALA A 91 -5.32 16.01 4.30
CA ALA A 91 -6.46 15.35 4.93
C ALA A 91 -7.02 16.23 6.07
N THR A 92 -8.32 16.53 6.00
CA THR A 92 -9.03 17.35 7.00
C THR A 92 -9.68 16.52 8.08
N THR A 93 -9.87 15.23 7.85
CA THR A 93 -10.50 14.30 8.78
C THR A 93 -9.46 13.29 9.27
N PRO A 94 -9.30 13.11 10.59
CA PRO A 94 -8.47 12.04 11.14
C PRO A 94 -9.02 10.67 10.76
N GLY A 95 -8.14 9.72 10.48
CA GLY A 95 -8.54 8.35 10.15
C GLY A 95 -7.35 7.44 9.93
N ASP A 96 -7.64 6.15 9.83
CA ASP A 96 -6.70 5.10 9.44
C ASP A 96 -6.73 4.82 7.93
N ARG A 97 -7.68 5.43 7.19
CA ARG A 97 -7.87 5.23 5.75
C ARG A 97 -7.96 6.56 5.02
N LEU A 98 -7.43 6.59 3.82
CA LEU A 98 -7.46 7.74 2.93
C LEU A 98 -7.51 7.30 1.48
N SER A 99 -8.35 7.92 0.65
CA SER A 99 -8.33 7.75 -0.80
C SER A 99 -7.60 8.92 -1.46
N PHE A 100 -6.88 8.65 -2.54
CA PHE A 100 -6.23 9.65 -3.36
C PHE A 100 -6.20 9.21 -4.83
N SER A 101 -6.04 10.16 -5.74
CA SER A 101 -5.90 9.89 -7.16
C SER A 101 -4.54 10.34 -7.67
N LEU A 102 -4.10 9.72 -8.76
CA LEU A 102 -2.97 10.14 -9.57
C LEU A 102 -3.26 9.84 -11.04
N TYR A 103 -2.49 10.45 -11.94
CA TYR A 103 -2.50 10.11 -13.35
C TYR A 103 -1.34 9.17 -13.64
N ARG A 104 -1.61 8.10 -14.38
CA ARG A 104 -0.59 7.14 -14.80
C ARG A 104 -0.91 6.65 -16.20
N VAL A 105 0.11 6.37 -17.02
CA VAL A 105 -0.10 5.63 -18.27
C VAL A 105 -0.39 4.16 -17.94
N PRO A 106 -1.52 3.57 -18.38
CA PRO A 106 -1.81 2.15 -18.14
C PRO A 106 -0.77 1.24 -18.74
N ARG A 107 -0.36 0.18 -18.03
CA ARG A 107 0.60 -0.81 -18.51
C ARG A 107 -0.11 -1.92 -19.31
N ASP A 108 -0.71 -1.57 -20.43
CA ASP A 108 -1.55 -2.45 -21.28
C ASP A 108 -0.91 -2.81 -22.63
N GLY A 109 0.30 -2.29 -22.90
CA GLY A 109 1.06 -2.53 -24.11
C GLY A 109 0.71 -1.62 -25.29
N HIS A 110 -0.22 -0.66 -25.14
CA HIS A 110 -0.60 0.24 -26.23
C HIS A 110 -0.88 1.69 -25.83
N SER A 111 -1.13 1.97 -24.55
CA SER A 111 -1.55 3.29 -24.10
C SER A 111 -0.42 4.32 -24.15
N ILE A 112 -0.77 5.51 -24.67
CA ILE A 112 0.15 6.64 -24.83
C ILE A 112 -0.25 7.87 -24.01
N GLU A 113 -1.48 7.92 -23.54
CA GLU A 113 -2.02 8.99 -22.69
C GLU A 113 -2.11 8.51 -21.24
N ASP A 114 -2.08 9.46 -20.32
CA ASP A 114 -2.27 9.22 -18.90
C ASP A 114 -3.76 9.12 -18.54
N GLU A 115 -4.08 8.19 -17.64
CA GLU A 115 -5.42 8.01 -17.10
C GLU A 115 -5.42 8.22 -15.59
N GLU A 116 -6.49 8.85 -15.09
CA GLU A 116 -6.69 8.97 -13.65
C GLU A 116 -7.01 7.62 -13.04
N VAL A 117 -6.27 7.25 -11.98
CA VAL A 117 -6.56 6.09 -11.15
C VAL A 117 -6.69 6.52 -9.70
N SER A 118 -7.65 5.91 -9.00
CA SER A 118 -7.79 6.09 -7.56
C SER A 118 -7.15 4.92 -6.81
N LEU A 119 -6.43 5.25 -5.74
CA LEU A 119 -5.88 4.30 -4.78
C LEU A 119 -6.42 4.62 -3.38
N LYS A 120 -6.34 3.64 -2.49
CA LYS A 120 -6.53 3.85 -1.06
C LYS A 120 -5.28 3.50 -0.28
N LEU A 121 -5.08 4.23 0.80
CA LEU A 121 -4.03 4.04 1.78
C LEU A 121 -4.67 3.66 3.11
N ILE A 122 -4.10 2.64 3.77
CA ILE A 122 -4.50 2.20 5.10
C ILE A 122 -3.28 2.25 6.04
N ALA A 123 -3.45 2.84 7.22
CA ALA A 123 -2.52 2.79 8.33
C ALA A 123 -2.98 1.74 9.34
N GLY A 124 -2.08 0.86 9.78
CA GLY A 124 -2.40 -0.21 10.72
C GLY A 124 -1.18 -0.74 11.46
N PRO A 125 -1.36 -1.74 12.34
CA PRO A 125 -0.25 -2.38 13.03
C PRO A 125 0.54 -3.30 12.09
N GLY A 126 1.87 -3.26 12.20
CA GLY A 126 2.80 -4.23 11.64
C GLY A 126 2.98 -5.44 12.55
N ASP A 127 3.99 -6.26 12.25
CA ASP A 127 4.20 -7.56 12.91
C ASP A 127 4.54 -7.44 14.39
N ALA A 128 5.16 -6.33 14.82
CA ALA A 128 5.44 -6.03 16.23
C ALA A 128 4.52 -4.93 16.79
N GLY A 129 3.42 -4.61 16.10
CA GLY A 129 2.47 -3.56 16.49
C GLY A 129 2.93 -2.13 16.18
N GLU A 130 4.06 -1.96 15.51
CA GLU A 130 4.51 -0.67 14.98
C GLU A 130 3.56 -0.17 13.89
N PRO A 131 3.38 1.16 13.73
CA PRO A 131 2.52 1.67 12.67
C PRO A 131 3.16 1.46 11.29
N VAL A 132 2.38 0.92 10.36
CA VAL A 132 2.76 0.72 8.95
C VAL A 132 1.67 1.27 8.02
N VAL A 133 2.06 1.54 6.78
CA VAL A 133 1.19 2.00 5.71
C VAL A 133 1.11 0.92 4.62
N THR A 134 -0.10 0.72 4.10
CA THR A 134 -0.33 -0.11 2.91
C THR A 134 -1.14 0.68 1.89
N ILE A 135 -0.63 0.80 0.66
CA ILE A 135 -1.31 1.42 -0.48
C ILE A 135 -1.85 0.31 -1.38
N MET A 136 -3.10 0.43 -1.79
CA MET A 136 -3.82 -0.63 -2.50
C MET A 136 -4.89 -0.06 -3.43
N LEU A 137 -5.44 -0.90 -4.31
CA LEU A 137 -6.60 -0.53 -5.12
C LEU A 137 -7.84 -0.34 -4.22
N PRO A 138 -8.83 0.47 -4.64
CA PRO A 138 -9.97 0.81 -3.80
C PRO A 138 -10.81 -0.39 -3.33
N ASN A 139 -10.81 -1.46 -4.13
CA ASN A 139 -11.60 -2.68 -3.97
C ASN A 139 -10.86 -3.83 -3.24
N GLU A 140 -9.57 -3.67 -2.93
CA GLU A 140 -8.81 -4.63 -2.10
C GLU A 140 -9.06 -4.34 -0.61
N ASP A 141 -9.11 -5.32 0.30
CA ASP A 141 -9.33 -5.07 1.74
C ASP A 141 -8.15 -5.51 2.62
#